data_AF-A0A919ZWW2-F1
#
_entry.id   AF-A0A919ZWW2-F1
#
_cell.length_a   1.000
_cell.length_b   1.000
_cell.length_c   1.000
_cell.angle_alpha   90.00
_cell.angle_beta   90.00
_cell.angle_gamma   90.00
#
_symmetry.space_group_name_H-M   'P 1'
#
loop_
_entity.id
_entity.type
_entity.pdbx_description
1 polymer ?
#
loop_
_entity_poly.entity_id
_entity_poly.type
_entity_poly.pdbx_seq_one_letter_code
_entity_poly.pdbx_strand_id
1 'polypeptide(L)'
;MHHTNDDTEMATIRRSGSGWQVLIRRKNYVGPRSRTFLSKDLAQSWADAVEERTKKVLNDIPVTLGEAINDYINGPLLLHRSAENEKYPLRVTAESWLGDVPLKELQIKHFAVWRDKTITQGETKYSDERTEDIESTDRLGKR
;
A
#
# COMPACT_ATOMS: atom_id res chain seq x y z
N MET A 1 34.60 18.03 -24.83
CA MET A 1 34.75 17.85 -23.37
C MET A 1 33.43 17.32 -22.84
N HIS A 2 33.39 16.03 -22.49
CA HIS A 2 32.22 15.40 -21.90
C HIS A 2 32.04 15.88 -20.46
N HIS A 3 30.96 16.63 -20.21
CA HIS A 3 30.37 16.71 -18.88
C HIS A 3 29.13 15.81 -18.90
N THR A 4 29.29 14.60 -18.38
CA THR A 4 28.16 13.78 -17.96
C THR A 4 27.53 14.52 -16.79
N ASN A 5 26.45 15.26 -17.06
CA ASN A 5 25.62 15.80 -16.00
C ASN A 5 25.05 14.61 -15.25
N ASP A 6 25.62 14.42 -14.09
CA ASP A 6 25.28 13.47 -13.06
C ASP A 6 23.76 13.48 -12.84
N ASP A 7 23.13 12.31 -12.91
CA ASP A 7 21.71 12.08 -12.59
C ASP A 7 21.42 12.29 -11.07
N THR A 8 22.31 12.97 -10.34
CA THR A 8 22.27 13.19 -8.90
C THR A 8 21.60 14.50 -8.48
N GLU A 9 21.48 15.50 -9.36
CA GLU A 9 20.76 16.75 -9.04
C GLU A 9 19.27 16.67 -9.45
N MET A 10 18.47 16.10 -8.55
CA MET A 10 17.04 15.78 -8.77
C MET A 10 16.08 16.94 -8.46
N ALA A 11 16.48 17.84 -7.56
CA ALA A 11 15.74 19.05 -7.19
C ALA A 11 16.54 20.33 -7.54
N THR A 12 16.02 21.15 -8.45
CA THR A 12 16.59 22.46 -8.75
C THR A 12 15.98 23.53 -7.85
N ILE A 13 16.78 24.18 -7.01
CA ILE A 13 16.36 25.33 -6.21
C ILE A 13 16.77 26.62 -6.92
N ARG A 14 15.80 27.48 -7.21
CA ARG A 14 16.02 28.77 -7.85
C ARG A 14 15.27 29.89 -7.15
N ARG A 15 15.76 31.12 -7.28
CA ARG A 15 15.02 32.31 -6.83
C ARG A 15 13.84 32.57 -7.78
N SER A 16 12.66 32.85 -7.22
CA SER A 16 11.44 33.13 -7.98
C SER A 16 10.63 34.21 -7.27
N GLY A 17 10.60 35.42 -7.82
CA GLY A 17 9.97 36.58 -7.20
C GLY A 17 10.56 36.86 -5.81
N SER A 18 9.70 36.95 -4.79
CA SER A 18 10.07 37.16 -3.39
C SER A 18 10.53 35.88 -2.66
N GLY A 19 10.55 34.72 -3.32
CA GLY A 19 10.81 33.43 -2.67
C GLY A 19 11.80 32.52 -3.39
N TRP A 20 11.87 31.29 -2.89
CA TRP A 20 12.74 30.21 -3.34
C TRP A 20 11.90 29.07 -3.88
N GLN A 21 11.97 28.82 -5.18
CA GLN A 21 11.23 27.77 -5.85
C GLN A 21 12.09 26.53 -6.00
N VAL A 22 11.56 25.38 -5.61
CA VAL A 22 12.11 24.05 -5.86
C VAL A 22 11.38 23.43 -7.05
N LEU A 23 12.11 22.85 -7.99
CA LEU A 23 11.58 22.10 -9.12
C LEU A 23 12.15 20.68 -9.11
N ILE A 24 11.28 19.68 -9.15
CA ILE A 24 11.64 18.25 -9.20
C ILE A 24 11.53 17.78 -10.66
N ARG A 25 12.66 17.38 -11.26
CA ARG A 25 12.74 17.03 -12.69
C ARG A 25 12.89 15.52 -12.89
N ARG A 26 11.93 14.74 -12.41
CA ARG A 26 11.96 13.28 -12.50
C ARG A 26 10.92 12.70 -13.46
N LYS A 27 11.35 11.76 -14.30
CA LYS A 27 10.46 10.94 -15.13
C LYS A 27 9.61 10.04 -14.21
N ASN A 28 8.29 10.13 -14.33
CA ASN A 28 7.29 9.40 -13.52
C ASN A 28 7.13 9.86 -12.05
N TYR A 29 7.41 11.12 -11.71
CA TYR A 29 7.11 11.64 -10.37
C TYR A 29 5.59 11.71 -10.09
N VAL A 30 5.15 11.10 -9.00
CA VAL A 30 3.76 11.13 -8.52
C VAL A 30 3.66 12.16 -7.40
N GLY A 31 3.25 13.39 -7.74
CA GLY A 31 3.07 14.48 -6.78
C GLY A 31 3.38 15.88 -7.36
N PRO A 32 3.26 16.95 -6.56
CA PRO A 32 3.55 18.32 -6.99
C PRO A 32 5.01 18.46 -7.44
N ARG A 33 5.23 18.83 -8.71
CA ARG A 33 6.58 18.96 -9.30
C ARG A 33 7.35 20.20 -8.86
N SER A 34 6.67 21.20 -8.29
CA SER A 34 7.34 22.41 -7.83
C SER A 34 6.64 23.04 -6.64
N ARG A 35 7.41 23.69 -5.77
CA ARG A 35 6.90 24.45 -4.62
C ARG A 35 7.79 25.66 -4.34
N THR A 36 7.19 26.75 -3.86
CA THR A 36 7.90 28.00 -3.51
C THR A 36 7.88 28.21 -2.00
N PHE A 37 9.00 28.66 -1.44
CA PHE A 37 9.25 28.86 -0.02
C PHE A 37 9.76 30.28 0.25
N LEU A 38 9.63 30.72 1.49
CA LEU A 38 10.10 32.05 1.90
C LEU A 38 11.61 32.11 2.12
N SER A 39 12.26 30.97 2.44
CA SER A 39 13.70 30.88 2.65
C SER A 39 14.33 29.76 1.83
N LYS A 40 15.64 29.89 1.55
CA LYS A 40 16.43 28.89 0.84
C LYS A 40 16.54 27.60 1.65
N ASP A 41 16.72 27.73 2.95
CA ASP A 41 16.88 26.57 3.85
C ASP A 41 15.61 25.72 3.88
N LEU A 42 14.43 26.35 3.92
CA LEU A 42 13.16 25.64 3.86
C LEU A 42 12.94 24.96 2.50
N ALA A 43 13.40 25.59 1.43
CA ALA A 43 13.41 25.01 0.09
C ALA A 43 14.34 23.78 0.03
N GLN A 44 15.53 23.86 0.64
CA GLN A 44 16.49 22.76 0.69
C GLN A 44 15.96 21.59 1.51
N SER A 45 15.48 21.83 2.74
CA SER A 45 14.93 20.77 3.58
C SER A 45 13.74 20.06 2.93
N TRP A 46 12.91 20.79 2.18
CA TRP A 46 11.82 20.16 1.43
C TRP A 46 12.32 19.33 0.25
N ALA A 47 13.33 19.82 -0.48
CA ALA A 47 13.96 19.07 -1.57
C ALA A 47 14.56 17.76 -1.06
N ASP A 48 15.34 17.82 0.03
CA ASP A 48 15.99 16.67 0.65
C ASP A 48 14.96 15.63 1.13
N ALA A 49 13.89 16.09 1.80
CA ALA A 49 12.83 15.20 2.28
C ALA A 49 12.06 14.52 1.13
N VAL A 50 11.84 15.24 0.02
CA VAL A 50 11.22 14.66 -1.19
C VAL A 50 12.13 13.62 -1.82
N GLU A 51 13.42 13.91 -1.93
CA GLU A 51 14.40 12.99 -2.49
C GLU A 51 14.58 11.74 -1.62
N GLU A 52 14.68 11.89 -0.30
CA GLU A 52 14.79 10.78 0.65
C GLU A 52 13.56 9.87 0.60
N ARG A 53 12.36 10.47 0.60
CA ARG A 53 11.11 9.71 0.45
C ARG A 53 11.11 8.91 -0.85
N THR A 54 11.57 9.51 -1.94
CA THR A 54 11.58 8.85 -3.24
C THR A 54 12.67 7.77 -3.34
N LYS A 55 13.82 7.95 -2.66
CA LYS A 55 14.86 6.93 -2.54
C LYS A 55 14.36 5.71 -1.76
N LYS A 56 13.65 5.91 -0.64
CA LYS A 56 13.01 4.83 0.12
C LYS A 56 12.01 4.04 -0.72
N VAL A 57 11.11 4.73 -1.43
CA VAL A 57 10.11 4.08 -2.31
C VAL A 57 10.72 3.20 -3.42
N LEU A 58 11.93 3.52 -3.91
CA LEU A 58 12.60 2.69 -4.93
C LEU A 58 13.30 1.45 -4.36
N ASN A 59 13.81 1.56 -3.13
CA ASN A 59 14.54 0.46 -2.50
C ASN A 59 13.58 -0.52 -1.80
N ASP A 60 12.42 -0.03 -1.34
CA ASP A 60 11.37 -0.82 -0.69
C ASP A 60 10.21 -1.12 -1.65
N ILE A 61 10.48 -1.38 -2.94
CA ILE A 61 9.40 -1.84 -3.83
C ILE A 61 8.95 -3.22 -3.32
N PRO A 62 7.67 -3.38 -2.95
CA PRO A 62 7.19 -4.66 -2.45
C PRO A 62 7.48 -5.77 -3.46
N VAL A 63 8.10 -6.83 -2.99
CA VAL A 63 8.44 -7.98 -3.83
C VAL A 63 7.18 -8.83 -4.02
N THR A 64 6.37 -8.96 -2.97
CA THR A 64 5.14 -9.77 -2.95
C THR A 64 3.87 -8.94 -2.78
N LEU A 65 2.73 -9.54 -3.07
CA LEU A 65 1.43 -8.91 -2.85
C LEU A 65 1.19 -8.61 -1.37
N GLY A 66 1.60 -9.50 -0.46
CA GLY A 66 1.41 -9.35 0.98
C GLY A 66 2.16 -8.13 1.53
N GLU A 67 3.40 -7.93 1.09
CA GLU A 67 4.18 -6.72 1.40
C GLU A 67 3.47 -5.46 0.88
N ALA A 68 2.98 -5.48 -0.37
CA ALA A 68 2.30 -4.33 -0.95
C ALA A 68 1.00 -3.97 -0.20
N ILE A 69 0.25 -5.00 0.25
CA ILE A 69 -0.94 -4.80 1.05
C ILE A 69 -0.58 -4.24 2.43
N ASN A 70 0.47 -4.74 3.07
CA ASN A 70 0.92 -4.25 4.37
C ASN A 70 1.36 -2.78 4.31
N ASP A 71 2.10 -2.39 3.27
CA ASP A 71 2.47 -1.01 3.02
C ASP A 71 1.25 -0.12 2.79
N TYR A 72 0.25 -0.63 2.07
CA TYR A 72 -1.00 0.08 1.87
C TYR A 72 -1.77 0.28 3.19
N ILE A 73 -1.86 -0.76 4.04
CA ILE A 73 -2.50 -0.72 5.35
C ILE A 73 -1.80 0.28 6.28
N ASN A 74 -0.46 0.28 6.29
CA ASN A 74 0.35 1.11 7.18
C ASN A 74 0.56 2.55 6.67
N GLY A 75 0.12 2.85 5.44
CA GLY A 75 0.24 4.17 4.84
C GLY A 75 -1.11 4.72 4.39
N PRO A 76 -1.46 4.65 3.09
CA PRO A 76 -2.67 5.26 2.54
C PRO A 76 -3.98 4.93 3.28
N LEU A 77 -4.14 3.68 3.74
CA LEU A 77 -5.38 3.23 4.36
C LEU A 77 -5.69 3.99 5.66
N LEU A 78 -4.67 4.47 6.39
CA LEU A 78 -4.87 5.26 7.62
C LEU A 78 -5.65 6.56 7.40
N LEU A 79 -5.72 7.04 6.15
CA LEU A 79 -6.45 8.25 5.77
C LEU A 79 -7.89 7.97 5.33
N HIS A 80 -8.28 6.70 5.22
CA HIS A 80 -9.61 6.31 4.75
C HIS A 80 -10.64 6.45 5.89
N ARG A 81 -11.82 7.00 5.58
CA ARG A 81 -12.95 7.06 6.53
C ARG A 81 -13.36 5.67 7.02
N SER A 82 -13.18 4.64 6.19
CA SER A 82 -13.59 3.25 6.43
C SER A 82 -12.41 2.30 6.63
N ALA A 83 -11.26 2.84 7.07
CA ALA A 83 -10.01 2.10 7.23
C ALA A 83 -10.17 0.77 7.98
N GLU A 84 -10.86 0.76 9.11
CA GLU A 84 -11.04 -0.45 9.94
C GLU A 84 -11.79 -1.57 9.21
N ASN A 85 -12.81 -1.23 8.41
CA ASN A 85 -13.60 -2.21 7.66
C ASN A 85 -12.80 -2.80 6.49
N GLU A 86 -11.96 -1.98 5.86
CA GLU A 86 -11.09 -2.38 4.75
C GLU A 86 -9.86 -3.18 5.24
N LYS A 87 -9.39 -2.91 6.45
CA LYS A 87 -8.16 -3.52 7.00
C LYS A 87 -8.27 -5.03 7.18
N TYR A 88 -9.39 -5.53 7.67
CA TYR A 88 -9.59 -6.96 7.90
C TYR A 88 -9.46 -7.81 6.62
N PRO A 89 -10.24 -7.58 5.54
CA PRO A 89 -10.13 -8.37 4.33
C PRO A 89 -8.76 -8.25 3.64
N LEU A 90 -8.13 -7.08 3.75
CA LEU A 90 -6.76 -6.87 3.25
C LEU A 90 -5.75 -7.74 4.02
N ARG A 91 -5.82 -7.77 5.35
CA ARG A 91 -4.97 -8.66 6.17
C ARG A 91 -5.18 -10.13 5.84
N VAL A 92 -6.44 -10.58 5.74
CA VAL A 92 -6.75 -11.96 5.37
C VAL A 92 -6.15 -12.33 4.00
N THR A 93 -6.17 -11.40 3.06
CA THR A 93 -5.55 -11.59 1.74
C THR A 93 -4.03 -11.69 1.85
N ALA A 94 -3.40 -10.76 2.57
CA ALA A 94 -1.95 -10.70 2.77
C ALA A 94 -1.38 -11.91 3.53
N GLU A 95 -2.13 -12.42 4.52
CA GLU A 95 -1.76 -13.58 5.33
C GLU A 95 -2.06 -14.93 4.63
N SER A 96 -2.63 -14.91 3.43
CA SER A 96 -2.90 -16.10 2.62
C SER A 96 -1.78 -16.42 1.64
N TRP A 97 -1.83 -17.61 1.01
CA TRP A 97 -0.91 -17.99 -0.07
C TRP A 97 -0.87 -16.97 -1.23
N LEU A 98 -1.95 -16.20 -1.43
CA LEU A 98 -2.00 -15.16 -2.46
C LEU A 98 -1.07 -13.98 -2.11
N GLY A 99 -0.85 -13.73 -0.82
CA GLY A 99 0.08 -12.71 -0.32
C GLY A 99 1.54 -13.03 -0.67
N ASP A 100 1.92 -14.30 -0.70
CA ASP A 100 3.29 -14.72 -1.02
C ASP A 100 3.63 -14.60 -2.52
N VAL A 101 2.64 -14.33 -3.38
CA VAL A 101 2.85 -14.24 -4.83
C VAL A 101 3.65 -12.97 -5.17
N PRO A 102 4.78 -13.08 -5.90
CA PRO A 102 5.53 -11.92 -6.35
C PRO A 102 4.67 -11.01 -7.23
N LEU A 103 4.77 -9.68 -7.06
CA LEU A 103 3.96 -8.73 -7.84
C LEU A 103 4.15 -8.91 -9.36
N LYS A 104 5.37 -9.22 -9.80
CA LYS A 104 5.72 -9.47 -11.20
C LYS A 104 5.07 -10.74 -11.79
N GLU A 105 4.65 -11.67 -10.92
CA GLU A 105 4.05 -12.96 -11.29
C GLU A 105 2.54 -12.98 -11.00
N LEU A 106 2.01 -11.90 -10.42
CA LEU A 106 0.62 -11.80 -10.03
C LEU A 106 -0.29 -11.80 -11.28
N GLN A 107 -1.30 -12.68 -11.27
CA GLN A 107 -2.19 -12.90 -12.40
C GLN A 107 -3.64 -13.04 -11.91
N ILE A 108 -4.60 -12.74 -12.78
CA ILE A 108 -6.04 -12.85 -12.50
C ILE A 108 -6.41 -14.24 -11.97
N LYS A 109 -5.78 -15.29 -12.50
CA LYS A 109 -6.01 -16.68 -12.07
C LYS A 109 -5.70 -16.90 -10.59
N HIS A 110 -4.73 -16.18 -10.02
CA HIS A 110 -4.39 -16.32 -8.60
C HIS A 110 -5.53 -15.78 -7.72
N PHE A 111 -6.12 -14.65 -8.09
CA PHE A 111 -7.29 -14.09 -7.42
C PHE A 111 -8.52 -14.99 -7.55
N ALA A 112 -8.76 -15.58 -8.73
CA ALA A 112 -9.88 -16.50 -8.93
C ALA A 112 -9.79 -17.72 -7.99
N VAL A 113 -8.62 -18.37 -7.93
CA VAL A 113 -8.39 -19.53 -7.05
C VAL A 113 -8.53 -19.14 -5.57
N TRP A 114 -8.01 -17.98 -5.17
CA TRP A 114 -8.14 -17.52 -3.79
C TRP A 114 -9.59 -17.26 -3.40
N ARG A 115 -10.33 -16.52 -4.24
CA ARG A 115 -11.75 -16.21 -4.03
C ARG A 115 -12.58 -17.49 -3.89
N ASP A 116 -12.38 -18.46 -4.78
CA ASP A 116 -13.17 -19.69 -4.79
C ASP A 116 -12.90 -20.53 -3.52
N LYS A 117 -11.64 -20.55 -3.04
CA LYS A 117 -11.30 -21.16 -1.74
C LYS A 117 -11.95 -20.44 -0.56
N THR A 118 -11.97 -19.11 -0.54
CA THR A 118 -12.57 -18.36 0.58
C THR A 118 -14.08 -18.50 0.63
N ILE A 119 -14.75 -18.57 -0.53
CA ILE A 119 -16.20 -18.85 -0.62
C ILE A 119 -16.49 -20.25 -0.05
N THR A 120 -15.74 -21.26 -0.51
CA THR A 120 -15.94 -22.65 -0.06
C THR A 120 -15.71 -22.82 1.45
N GLN A 121 -14.69 -22.16 2.00
CA GLN A 121 -14.41 -22.17 3.45
C GLN A 121 -15.43 -21.38 4.27
N GLY A 122 -15.92 -20.25 3.75
CA GLY A 122 -17.00 -19.48 4.38
C GLY A 122 -18.32 -20.25 4.43
N GLU A 123 -18.65 -20.99 3.37
CA GLU A 123 -19.81 -21.89 3.33
C GLU A 123 -19.68 -23.05 4.33
N THR A 124 -18.47 -23.62 4.48
CA THR A 124 -18.20 -24.71 5.43
C THR A 124 -18.38 -24.28 6.89
N LYS A 125 -17.93 -23.07 7.26
CA LYS A 125 -18.11 -22.53 8.62
C LYS A 125 -19.59 -22.27 8.94
N TYR A 126 -20.36 -21.84 7.95
CA TYR A 126 -21.80 -21.59 8.10
C TYR A 126 -22.64 -22.88 8.18
N SER A 127 -22.12 -24.00 7.65
CA SER A 127 -22.76 -25.32 7.80
C SER A 127 -22.47 -25.99 9.14
N ASP A 128 -21.26 -25.85 9.71
CA ASP A 128 -20.91 -26.46 11.00
C ASP A 128 -21.72 -25.85 12.17
N GLU A 129 -21.87 -24.52 12.19
CA GLU A 129 -22.61 -23.81 13.25
C GLU A 129 -24.11 -24.13 13.28
N ARG A 130 -24.72 -24.56 12.15
CA ARG A 130 -26.12 -24.99 12.10
C ARG A 130 -26.34 -26.40 12.67
N THR A 131 -25.30 -27.22 12.76
CA THR A 131 -25.40 -28.60 13.28
C THR A 131 -25.39 -28.64 14.80
N GLU A 132 -24.69 -27.71 15.46
CA GLU A 132 -24.63 -27.63 16.92
C GLU A 132 -25.94 -27.10 17.54
N ASP A 133 -26.67 -26.22 16.83
CA ASP A 133 -27.96 -25.69 17.28
C ASP A 133 -29.09 -26.74 17.26
N ILE A 134 -29.00 -27.75 16.39
CA ILE A 134 -30.04 -28.77 16.26
C ILE A 134 -29.89 -29.85 17.34
N GLU A 135 -28.65 -30.25 17.70
CA GLU A 135 -28.42 -31.25 18.76
C GLU A 135 -28.68 -30.73 20.18
N SER A 136 -28.65 -29.41 20.43
CA SER A 136 -28.95 -28.85 21.75
C SER A 136 -30.45 -28.83 22.08
N THR A 137 -31.33 -28.95 21.08
CA THR A 137 -32.80 -28.87 21.31
C THR A 137 -33.43 -30.23 21.66
N ASP A 138 -32.73 -31.35 21.42
CA ASP A 138 -33.26 -32.70 21.66
C ASP A 138 -33.00 -33.23 23.10
N ARG A 139 -32.30 -32.46 23.95
CA ARG A 139 -32.04 -32.82 25.36
C ARG A 139 -32.99 -32.19 26.38
N LEU A 140 -34.03 -31.49 25.94
CA LEU A 140 -35.08 -30.91 26.80
C LEU A 140 -36.46 -31.50 26.48
N GLY A 141 -36.55 -32.83 26.44
CA GLY A 141 -37.80 -33.52 26.08
C GLY A 141 -38.01 -34.88 26.73
N LYS A 142 -37.51 -35.10 27.96
CA LYS A 142 -37.95 -36.25 28.78
C LYS A 142 -38.07 -35.86 30.25
N ARG A 143 -39.29 -35.48 30.65
CA ARG A 143 -39.84 -35.68 31.99
C ARG A 143 -41.29 -36.11 31.84
#